data_AF-A0A3Q8H1I9-F1
#
_entry.id   AF-A0A3Q8H1I9-F1
#
_cell.length_a   1.000
_cell.length_b   1.000
_cell.length_c   1.000
_cell.angle_alpha   90.00
_cell.angle_beta   90.00
_cell.angle_gamma   90.00
#
_symmetry.space_group_name_H-M   'P 1'
#
loop_
_entity.id
_entity.type
_entity.pdbx_description
1 polymer ?
#
loop_
_entity_poly.entity_id
_entity_poly.type
_entity_poly.pdbx_seq_one_letter_code
_entity_poly.pdbx_strand_id
1 'polypeptide(L)'
;MIQSYLFPVSYAFLAFPFAALLFTLPFLIVQYRRHGYIHKARAWLLYLMLLYLMNAFFLVILPLPSSRHNAALAGGALQLIPLQFIHDIIRETSVSPAHPSSYLHLLKERAFLQVAFNVLMTVPFGMFLRYYFRARWGWCLILSFALSLFFEITQLTGLYGFFDHAYRVFDVDDLMANTLGGMLGFLLGEWFSRFLPRLEHLDKHLDITTKRVSYTRRGVAFFVDSIVWIGLLGIMESLHVSAAFWVSSGVYFMIVPYLTNGKTPGKWLVRIHITGTGKRISLWELIKRYSLLYWLYFGLNYVLGGPVLWSQVSPWVSVLISLLLLVMNGWFFFHLVIRLFKKGPLFYEELSHTSHQIIWPKHYHPPQSDTADPE
;
A
#
# COMPACT_ATOMS: atom_id res chain seq x y z
N MET A 1 18.38 -23.81 17.36
CA MET A 1 17.01 -23.85 16.80
C MET A 1 16.36 -22.46 16.73
N ILE A 2 16.26 -21.72 17.83
CA ILE A 2 15.62 -20.38 17.84
C ILE A 2 16.29 -19.39 16.86
N GLN A 3 17.63 -19.38 16.80
CA GLN A 3 18.38 -18.46 15.93
C GLN A 3 18.05 -18.62 14.43
N SER A 4 17.74 -19.84 13.99
CA SER A 4 17.34 -20.14 12.61
C SER A 4 15.99 -19.52 12.23
N TYR A 5 15.09 -19.30 13.21
CA TYR A 5 13.80 -18.64 13.01
C TYR A 5 13.86 -17.13 13.24
N LEU A 6 14.74 -16.66 14.13
CA LEU A 6 14.93 -15.23 14.37
C LEU A 6 15.57 -14.50 13.18
N PHE A 7 16.38 -15.20 12.39
CA PHE A 7 17.03 -14.62 11.22
C PHE A 7 16.01 -14.19 10.13
N PRO A 8 15.08 -15.05 9.65
CA PRO A 8 14.08 -14.60 8.68
C PRO A 8 13.13 -13.52 9.22
N VAL A 9 12.77 -13.62 10.50
CA VAL A 9 11.89 -12.64 11.15
C VAL A 9 12.56 -11.27 11.19
N SER A 10 13.85 -11.17 11.56
CA SER A 10 14.54 -9.87 11.60
C SER A 10 14.60 -9.21 10.22
N TYR A 11 14.84 -9.97 9.16
CA TYR A 11 14.77 -9.48 7.78
C TYR A 11 13.39 -8.94 7.43
N ALA A 12 12.31 -9.59 7.89
CA ALA A 12 10.94 -9.12 7.64
C ALA A 12 10.72 -7.73 8.25
N PHE A 13 11.15 -7.53 9.50
CA PHE A 13 11.05 -6.25 10.18
C PHE A 13 11.94 -5.16 9.55
N LEU A 14 13.13 -5.52 9.06
CA LEU A 14 14.03 -4.58 8.36
C LEU A 14 13.47 -4.14 7.00
N ALA A 15 12.89 -5.07 6.23
CA ALA A 15 12.31 -4.79 4.92
C ALA A 15 10.91 -4.13 5.01
N PHE A 16 10.20 -4.31 6.12
CA PHE A 16 8.83 -3.86 6.29
C PHE A 16 8.61 -2.37 6.04
N PRO A 17 9.44 -1.41 6.53
CA PRO A 17 9.23 0.01 6.26
C PRO A 17 9.23 0.35 4.75
N PHE A 18 10.10 -0.31 3.97
CA PHE A 18 10.18 -0.11 2.52
C PHE A 18 8.95 -0.70 1.81
N ALA A 19 8.56 -1.92 2.19
CA ALA A 19 7.36 -2.55 1.66
C ALA A 19 6.10 -1.75 2.04
N ALA A 20 5.99 -1.32 3.30
CA ALA A 20 4.90 -0.48 3.78
C ALA A 20 4.80 0.82 2.99
N LEU A 21 5.92 1.50 2.72
CA LEU A 21 5.96 2.70 1.88
C LEU A 21 5.46 2.42 0.46
N LEU A 22 5.95 1.35 -0.18
CA LEU A 22 5.54 0.95 -1.53
C LEU A 22 4.04 0.65 -1.60
N PHE A 23 3.52 -0.10 -0.63
CA PHE A 23 2.11 -0.48 -0.55
C PHE A 23 1.21 0.64 0.00
N THR A 24 1.77 1.70 0.58
CA THR A 24 1.00 2.83 1.12
C THR A 24 0.16 3.49 0.02
N LEU A 25 0.76 3.82 -1.13
CA LEU A 25 0.03 4.49 -2.21
C LEU A 25 -1.18 3.69 -2.73
N PRO A 26 -1.05 2.43 -3.19
CA PRO A 26 -2.19 1.65 -3.64
C PRO A 26 -3.21 1.43 -2.53
N PHE A 27 -2.78 1.21 -1.28
CA PHE A 27 -3.66 1.12 -0.13
C PHE A 27 -4.51 2.38 0.05
N LEU A 28 -3.89 3.56 0.09
CA LEU A 28 -4.58 4.84 0.26
C LEU A 28 -5.61 5.05 -0.87
N ILE A 29 -5.21 4.79 -2.13
CA ILE A 29 -6.09 4.93 -3.29
C ILE A 29 -7.32 4.03 -3.16
N VAL A 30 -7.12 2.73 -2.86
CA VAL A 30 -8.22 1.78 -2.71
C VAL A 30 -9.15 2.20 -1.56
N GLN A 31 -8.61 2.62 -0.42
CA GLN A 31 -9.43 3.07 0.72
C GLN A 31 -10.23 4.32 0.39
N TYR A 32 -9.64 5.33 -0.25
CA TYR A 32 -10.37 6.53 -0.67
C TYR A 32 -11.44 6.22 -1.73
N ARG A 33 -11.17 5.29 -2.64
CA ARG A 33 -12.12 4.89 -3.69
C ARG A 33 -13.28 4.06 -3.14
N ARG A 34 -13.01 3.13 -2.22
CA ARG A 34 -14.02 2.22 -1.67
C ARG A 34 -14.82 2.85 -0.54
N HIS A 35 -14.16 3.55 0.39
CA HIS A 35 -14.77 4.05 1.62
C HIS A 35 -14.84 5.58 1.72
N GLY A 36 -14.10 6.33 0.88
CA GLY A 36 -14.08 7.79 0.93
C GLY A 36 -13.21 8.39 2.04
N TYR A 37 -12.70 7.57 2.96
CA TYR A 37 -11.80 7.96 4.05
C TYR A 37 -10.94 6.77 4.50
N ILE A 38 -9.98 7.01 5.40
CA ILE A 38 -9.12 5.96 5.96
C ILE A 38 -9.43 5.78 7.44
N HIS A 39 -9.93 4.59 7.79
CA HIS A 39 -10.13 4.20 9.17
C HIS A 39 -8.82 3.63 9.75
N LYS A 40 -8.38 4.13 10.92
CA LYS A 40 -7.11 3.72 11.54
C LYS A 40 -7.04 2.21 11.75
N ALA A 41 -8.10 1.59 12.28
CA ALA A 41 -8.13 0.13 12.48
C ALA A 41 -7.98 -0.68 11.18
N ARG A 42 -8.57 -0.21 10.06
CA ARG A 42 -8.42 -0.89 8.76
C ARG A 42 -6.99 -0.78 8.25
N ALA A 43 -6.36 0.38 8.43
CA ALA A 43 -4.95 0.58 8.09
C ALA A 43 -4.06 -0.35 8.92
N TRP A 44 -4.24 -0.35 10.24
CA TRP A 44 -3.49 -1.24 11.15
C TRP A 44 -3.61 -2.72 10.76
N LEU A 45 -4.83 -3.21 10.51
CA LEU A 45 -5.04 -4.61 10.10
C LEU A 45 -4.34 -4.96 8.80
N LEU A 46 -4.34 -4.07 7.81
CA LEU A 46 -3.69 -4.32 6.52
C LEU A 46 -2.16 -4.23 6.60
N TYR A 47 -1.61 -3.31 7.40
CA TYR A 47 -0.17 -3.28 7.66
C TYR A 47 0.30 -4.50 8.47
N LEU A 48 -0.50 -4.96 9.43
CA LEU A 48 -0.23 -6.21 10.15
C LEU A 48 -0.27 -7.41 9.21
N MET A 49 -1.25 -7.46 8.30
CA MET A 49 -1.32 -8.51 7.27
C MET A 49 -0.09 -8.48 6.35
N LEU A 50 0.36 -7.30 5.94
CA LEU A 50 1.58 -7.15 5.14
C LEU A 50 2.81 -7.67 5.89
N LEU A 51 3.00 -7.24 7.14
CA LEU A 51 4.12 -7.71 7.98
C LEU A 51 4.07 -9.22 8.17
N TYR A 52 2.89 -9.78 8.42
CA TYR A 52 2.67 -11.21 8.52
C TYR A 52 3.07 -11.95 7.23
N LEU A 53 2.58 -11.50 6.07
CA LEU A 53 2.90 -12.12 4.78
C LEU A 53 4.40 -12.05 4.47
N MET A 54 5.07 -10.96 4.85
CA MET A 54 6.54 -10.85 4.74
C MET A 54 7.26 -11.84 5.65
N ASN A 55 6.80 -12.03 6.89
CA ASN A 55 7.36 -13.03 7.79
C ASN A 55 7.15 -14.44 7.25
N ALA A 56 5.95 -14.79 6.78
CA ALA A 56 5.66 -16.08 6.17
C ALA A 56 6.56 -16.31 4.95
N PHE A 57 6.65 -15.33 4.05
CA PHE A 57 7.52 -15.41 2.88
C PHE A 57 8.98 -15.63 3.26
N PHE A 58 9.55 -14.84 4.18
CA PHE A 58 10.95 -15.02 4.55
C PHE A 58 11.21 -16.31 5.34
N LEU A 59 10.28 -16.76 6.19
CA LEU A 59 10.41 -18.06 6.87
C LEU A 59 10.48 -19.21 5.86
N VAL A 60 9.71 -19.12 4.78
CA VAL A 60 9.70 -20.14 3.73
C VAL A 60 10.86 -19.99 2.76
N ILE A 61 11.36 -18.79 2.49
CA ILE A 61 12.38 -18.57 1.46
C ILE A 61 13.81 -18.57 2.00
N LEU A 62 14.04 -18.19 3.25
CA LEU A 62 15.37 -18.10 3.84
C LEU A 62 15.79 -19.38 4.59
N PRO A 63 17.11 -19.66 4.68
CA PRO A 63 18.23 -18.89 4.11
C PRO A 63 18.42 -19.16 2.61
N LEU A 64 18.94 -18.16 1.89
CA LEU A 64 19.36 -18.32 0.50
C LEU A 64 20.71 -19.06 0.40
N PRO A 65 21.01 -19.71 -0.73
CA PRO A 65 22.35 -20.21 -1.03
C PRO A 65 23.43 -19.12 -0.92
N SER A 66 24.63 -19.50 -0.51
CA SER A 66 25.78 -18.58 -0.37
C SER A 66 26.32 -18.07 -1.70
N SER A 67 26.06 -18.78 -2.79
CA SER A 67 26.50 -18.45 -4.15
C SER A 67 25.36 -18.70 -5.13
N ARG A 68 25.38 -17.94 -6.23
CA ARG A 68 24.50 -18.13 -7.38
C ARG A 68 24.63 -19.52 -7.98
N HIS A 69 25.87 -20.02 -8.05
CA HIS A 69 26.22 -21.32 -8.61
C HIS A 69 26.08 -22.42 -7.54
N ASN A 70 24.84 -22.69 -7.12
CA ASN A 70 24.54 -23.72 -6.15
C ASN A 70 24.48 -25.11 -6.79
N ALA A 71 24.84 -26.13 -6.03
CA ALA A 71 24.72 -27.52 -6.47
C ALA A 71 23.24 -27.93 -6.58
N ALA A 72 22.95 -28.83 -7.52
CA ALA A 72 21.65 -29.46 -7.64
C ALA A 72 21.32 -30.33 -6.41
N LEU A 73 20.04 -30.46 -6.08
CA LEU A 73 19.57 -31.34 -5.01
C LEU A 73 19.77 -32.81 -5.40
N ALA A 74 20.51 -33.56 -4.60
CA ALA A 74 20.91 -34.94 -4.90
C ALA A 74 19.72 -35.90 -5.11
N GLY A 75 18.56 -35.63 -4.47
CA GLY A 75 17.34 -36.43 -4.58
C GLY A 75 16.32 -35.94 -5.61
N GLY A 76 16.69 -34.94 -6.43
CA GLY A 76 15.74 -34.24 -7.30
C GLY A 76 15.04 -33.08 -6.59
N ALA A 77 14.43 -32.21 -7.39
CA ALA A 77 13.79 -30.97 -6.90
C ALA A 77 12.30 -31.12 -6.62
N LEU A 78 11.70 -32.30 -6.88
CA LEU A 78 10.26 -32.53 -6.78
C LEU A 78 9.96 -33.72 -5.88
N GLN A 79 9.12 -33.51 -4.87
CA GLN A 79 8.39 -34.54 -4.15
C GLN A 79 6.88 -34.37 -4.41
N LEU A 80 6.31 -35.29 -5.21
CA LEU A 80 4.91 -35.30 -5.63
C LEU A 80 4.05 -36.38 -4.96
N ILE A 81 4.64 -37.24 -4.14
CA ILE A 81 3.95 -38.31 -3.40
C ILE A 81 3.29 -37.68 -2.18
N PRO A 82 1.94 -37.68 -2.13
CA PRO A 82 1.23 -37.13 -0.98
C PRO A 82 1.38 -38.05 0.25
N LEU A 83 1.42 -37.42 1.42
CA LEU A 83 1.59 -38.01 2.74
C LEU A 83 2.92 -38.75 2.93
N GLN A 84 3.97 -38.33 2.22
CA GLN A 84 5.31 -38.88 2.40
C GLN A 84 5.80 -38.69 3.84
N PHE A 85 5.45 -37.56 4.48
CA PHE A 85 5.86 -37.30 5.87
C PHE A 85 5.42 -38.41 6.84
N ILE A 86 4.32 -39.12 6.56
CA ILE A 86 3.86 -40.25 7.39
C ILE A 86 4.82 -41.42 7.25
N HIS A 87 5.25 -41.73 6.03
CA HIS A 87 6.23 -42.77 5.78
C HIS A 87 7.57 -42.47 6.44
N ASP A 88 7.98 -41.19 6.42
CA ASP A 88 9.22 -40.74 7.06
C ASP A 88 9.14 -40.88 8.59
N ILE A 89 8.02 -40.48 9.20
CA ILE A 89 7.76 -40.70 10.64
C ILE A 89 7.77 -42.19 10.99
N ILE A 90 7.10 -43.04 10.22
CA ILE A 90 7.05 -44.49 10.51
C ILE A 90 8.45 -45.12 10.40
N ARG A 91 9.29 -44.64 9.47
CA ARG A 91 10.63 -45.15 9.24
C ARG A 91 11.62 -44.68 10.30
N GLU A 92 11.52 -43.43 10.73
CA GLU A 92 12.47 -42.80 11.65
C GLU A 92 12.09 -42.98 13.12
N THR A 93 10.79 -43.12 13.42
CA THR A 93 10.32 -43.20 14.81
C THR A 93 10.02 -44.64 15.22
N SER A 94 10.75 -45.14 16.22
CA SER A 94 10.48 -46.40 16.90
C SER A 94 9.28 -46.29 17.85
N VAL A 95 8.10 -45.92 17.33
CA VAL A 95 6.87 -45.84 18.13
C VAL A 95 6.34 -47.25 18.37
N SER A 96 6.24 -47.65 19.64
CA SER A 96 5.58 -48.90 20.01
C SER A 96 4.15 -48.60 20.46
N PRO A 97 3.11 -49.21 19.84
CA PRO A 97 1.73 -49.08 20.27
C PRO A 97 1.49 -49.46 21.74
N ALA A 98 2.40 -50.25 22.34
CA ALA A 98 2.33 -50.73 23.71
C ALA A 98 2.77 -49.68 24.77
N HIS A 99 3.40 -48.57 24.36
CA HIS A 99 3.90 -47.56 25.29
C HIS A 99 3.41 -46.15 24.90
N PRO A 100 2.31 -45.65 25.50
CA PRO A 100 1.74 -44.34 25.16
C PRO A 100 2.68 -43.14 25.34
N SER A 101 3.71 -43.26 26.20
CA SER A 101 4.74 -42.22 26.35
C SER A 101 5.59 -42.02 25.09
N SER A 102 5.66 -43.04 24.21
CA SER A 102 6.38 -42.94 22.93
C SER A 102 5.73 -41.98 21.93
N TYR A 103 4.42 -41.67 22.07
CA TYR A 103 3.75 -40.66 21.24
C TYR A 103 4.23 -39.23 21.51
N LEU A 104 4.85 -38.95 22.66
CA LEU A 104 5.48 -37.65 22.91
C LEU A 104 6.77 -37.46 22.09
N HIS A 105 7.38 -38.54 21.63
CA HIS A 105 8.55 -38.46 20.74
C HIS A 105 8.16 -38.00 19.33
N LEU A 106 6.99 -38.42 18.85
CA LEU A 106 6.38 -37.97 17.59
C LEU A 106 6.28 -36.43 17.50
N LEU A 107 5.96 -35.75 18.61
CA LEU A 107 5.86 -34.29 18.67
C LEU A 107 7.23 -33.58 18.53
N LYS A 108 8.33 -34.31 18.65
CA LYS A 108 9.71 -33.80 18.48
C LYS A 108 10.29 -34.13 17.11
N GLU A 109 9.59 -34.94 16.31
CA GLU A 109 10.07 -35.35 15.00
C GLU A 109 10.05 -34.21 13.99
N ARG A 110 11.08 -34.16 13.15
CA ARG A 110 11.25 -33.08 12.18
C ARG A 110 10.11 -33.04 11.16
N ALA A 111 9.73 -34.19 10.62
CA ALA A 111 8.64 -34.31 9.65
C ALA A 111 7.30 -33.84 10.24
N PHE A 112 6.99 -34.22 11.48
CA PHE A 112 5.79 -33.74 12.17
C PHE A 112 5.82 -32.22 12.42
N LEU A 113 6.94 -31.71 12.94
CA LEU A 113 7.09 -30.28 13.22
C LEU A 113 7.00 -29.43 11.95
N GLN A 114 7.53 -29.90 10.82
CA GLN A 114 7.43 -29.21 9.53
C GLN A 114 5.96 -29.04 9.11
N VAL A 115 5.19 -30.12 9.08
CA VAL A 115 3.76 -30.08 8.75
C VAL A 115 3.00 -29.17 9.73
N ALA A 116 3.24 -29.33 11.03
CA ALA A 116 2.58 -28.53 12.07
C ALA A 116 2.88 -27.03 11.94
N PHE A 117 4.13 -26.66 11.68
CA PHE A 117 4.51 -25.25 11.50
C PHE A 117 4.00 -24.67 10.19
N ASN A 118 3.95 -25.44 9.10
CA ASN A 118 3.35 -25.00 7.84
C ASN A 118 1.85 -24.72 7.99
N VAL A 119 1.13 -25.61 8.67
CA VAL A 119 -0.27 -25.37 9.07
C VAL A 119 -0.38 -24.10 9.91
N LEU A 120 0.41 -23.97 11.00
CA LEU A 120 0.31 -22.83 11.92
C LEU A 120 0.64 -21.49 11.23
N MET A 121 1.65 -21.48 10.36
CA MET A 121 2.10 -20.30 9.64
C MET A 121 0.99 -19.71 8.76
N THR A 122 0.13 -20.55 8.19
CA THR A 122 -0.92 -20.14 7.23
C THR A 122 -2.30 -19.91 7.85
N VAL A 123 -2.49 -20.29 9.13
CA VAL A 123 -3.71 -19.99 9.90
C VAL A 123 -4.06 -18.49 9.89
N PRO A 124 -3.15 -17.55 10.18
CA PRO A 124 -3.48 -16.12 10.16
C PRO A 124 -3.98 -15.65 8.78
N PHE A 125 -3.46 -16.18 7.67
CA PHE A 125 -3.92 -15.85 6.33
C PHE A 125 -5.40 -16.18 6.14
N GLY A 126 -5.82 -17.40 6.51
CA GLY A 126 -7.23 -17.82 6.49
C GLY A 126 -8.12 -16.94 7.37
N MET A 127 -7.64 -16.60 8.57
CA MET A 127 -8.35 -15.70 9.48
C MET A 127 -8.56 -14.32 8.84
N PHE A 128 -7.53 -13.74 8.20
CA PHE A 128 -7.64 -12.45 7.50
C PHE A 128 -8.60 -12.51 6.31
N LEU A 129 -8.53 -13.57 5.49
CA LEU A 129 -9.44 -13.76 4.38
C LEU A 129 -10.90 -13.80 4.84
N ARG A 130 -11.20 -14.53 5.92
CA ARG A 130 -12.56 -14.59 6.45
C ARG A 130 -12.98 -13.31 7.16
N TYR A 131 -12.18 -12.80 8.09
CA TYR A 131 -12.54 -11.67 8.93
C TYR A 131 -12.52 -10.33 8.19
N TYR A 132 -11.46 -10.05 7.42
CA TYR A 132 -11.29 -8.76 6.73
C TYR A 132 -11.95 -8.75 5.35
N PHE A 133 -11.64 -9.74 4.51
CA PHE A 133 -12.11 -9.77 3.12
C PHE A 133 -13.47 -10.44 2.95
N ARG A 134 -13.98 -11.13 3.99
CA ARG A 134 -15.24 -11.89 3.94
C ARG A 134 -15.26 -12.89 2.80
N ALA A 135 -14.11 -13.52 2.54
CA ALA A 135 -13.99 -14.58 1.56
C ALA A 135 -15.00 -15.70 1.87
N ARG A 136 -15.52 -16.32 0.81
CA ARG A 136 -16.29 -17.56 0.92
C ARG A 136 -15.33 -18.74 1.06
N TRP A 137 -15.82 -19.87 1.57
CA TRP A 137 -15.04 -21.10 1.75
C TRP A 137 -14.18 -21.45 0.53
N GLY A 138 -14.79 -21.54 -0.66
CA GLY A 138 -14.07 -21.87 -1.90
C GLY A 138 -13.00 -20.86 -2.29
N TRP A 139 -13.24 -19.56 -2.08
CA TRP A 139 -12.24 -18.53 -2.32
C TRP A 139 -11.09 -18.61 -1.32
N CYS A 140 -11.36 -18.93 -0.06
CA CYS A 140 -10.31 -19.16 0.91
C CYS A 140 -9.45 -20.35 0.51
N LEU A 141 -10.06 -21.46 0.10
CA LEU A 141 -9.34 -22.65 -0.37
C LEU A 141 -8.43 -22.33 -1.55
N ILE A 142 -8.98 -21.66 -2.58
CA ILE A 142 -8.21 -21.29 -3.78
C ILE A 142 -7.05 -20.36 -3.41
N LEU A 143 -7.28 -19.34 -2.58
CA LEU A 143 -6.25 -18.37 -2.22
C LEU A 143 -5.18 -18.97 -1.29
N SER A 144 -5.55 -19.85 -0.36
CA SER A 144 -4.60 -20.57 0.51
C SER A 144 -3.74 -21.55 -0.30
N PHE A 145 -4.36 -22.29 -1.23
CA PHE A 145 -3.63 -23.12 -2.17
C PHE A 145 -2.70 -22.28 -3.06
N ALA A 146 -3.18 -21.17 -3.60
CA ALA A 146 -2.37 -20.28 -4.44
C ALA A 146 -1.20 -19.65 -3.68
N LEU A 147 -1.38 -19.28 -2.41
CA LEU A 147 -0.29 -18.77 -1.57
C LEU A 147 0.76 -19.84 -1.33
N SER A 148 0.32 -21.06 -1.03
CA SER A 148 1.23 -22.18 -0.80
C SER A 148 1.97 -22.58 -2.07
N LEU A 149 1.25 -22.70 -3.19
CA LEU A 149 1.84 -22.95 -4.51
C LEU A 149 2.82 -21.85 -4.91
N PHE A 150 2.51 -20.58 -4.59
CA PHE A 150 3.42 -19.48 -4.80
C PHE A 150 4.75 -19.71 -4.07
N PHE A 151 4.75 -20.14 -2.81
CA PHE A 151 5.98 -20.46 -2.09
C PHE A 151 6.78 -21.60 -2.73
N GLU A 152 6.11 -22.69 -3.08
CA GLU A 152 6.76 -23.86 -3.68
C GLU A 152 7.36 -23.52 -5.07
N ILE A 153 6.62 -22.80 -5.92
CA ILE A 153 7.11 -22.31 -7.22
C ILE A 153 8.30 -21.37 -7.02
N THR A 154 8.23 -20.48 -6.04
CA THR A 154 9.28 -19.51 -5.72
C THR A 154 10.59 -20.23 -5.39
N GLN A 155 10.56 -21.33 -4.64
CA GLN A 155 11.75 -22.13 -4.33
C GLN A 155 12.20 -23.03 -5.49
N LEU A 156 11.24 -23.70 -6.15
CA LEU A 156 11.51 -24.63 -7.26
C LEU A 156 12.15 -23.92 -8.44
N THR A 157 11.67 -22.72 -8.77
CA THR A 157 12.26 -21.88 -9.82
C THR A 157 13.59 -21.26 -9.42
N GLY A 158 14.08 -21.53 -8.20
CA GLY A 158 15.33 -20.97 -7.68
C GLY A 158 15.24 -19.46 -7.49
N LEU A 159 14.05 -18.98 -7.10
CA LEU A 159 13.57 -17.62 -7.28
C LEU A 159 14.00 -17.07 -8.63
N TYR A 160 13.17 -17.49 -9.58
CA TYR A 160 13.03 -16.94 -10.91
C TYR A 160 14.32 -16.95 -11.73
N GLY A 161 15.14 -17.99 -11.55
CA GLY A 161 16.40 -18.17 -12.28
C GLY A 161 17.55 -17.29 -11.78
N PHE A 162 17.42 -16.69 -10.59
CA PHE A 162 18.58 -16.05 -9.97
C PHE A 162 19.63 -17.11 -9.62
N PHE A 163 19.26 -18.21 -8.96
CA PHE A 163 20.14 -19.34 -8.67
C PHE A 163 20.12 -20.39 -9.80
N ASP A 164 21.23 -21.11 -9.99
CA ASP A 164 21.37 -22.11 -11.07
C ASP A 164 20.44 -23.31 -10.87
N HIS A 165 20.19 -23.69 -9.61
CA HIS A 165 19.31 -24.81 -9.26
C HIS A 165 18.32 -24.45 -8.15
N ALA A 166 17.23 -25.20 -8.05
CA ALA A 166 16.37 -25.18 -6.87
C ALA A 166 17.19 -25.44 -5.60
N TYR A 167 16.97 -24.64 -4.55
CA TYR A 167 17.70 -24.78 -3.28
C TYR A 167 16.85 -25.37 -2.16
N ARG A 168 15.57 -25.64 -2.43
CA ARG A 168 14.66 -26.46 -1.61
C ARG A 168 13.83 -27.36 -2.52
N VAL A 169 13.36 -28.48 -1.96
CA VAL A 169 12.50 -29.44 -2.65
C VAL A 169 11.09 -28.86 -2.72
N PHE A 170 10.47 -28.91 -3.90
CA PHE A 170 9.04 -28.67 -4.05
C PHE A 170 8.28 -29.84 -3.40
N ASP A 171 7.48 -29.57 -2.39
CA ASP A 171 6.81 -30.62 -1.62
C ASP A 171 5.27 -30.48 -1.66
N VAL A 172 4.60 -31.51 -2.19
CA VAL A 172 3.13 -31.58 -2.20
C VAL A 172 2.55 -31.64 -0.78
N ASP A 173 3.28 -32.20 0.19
CA ASP A 173 2.85 -32.22 1.59
C ASP A 173 2.85 -30.82 2.20
N ASP A 174 3.84 -29.99 1.87
CA ASP A 174 3.88 -28.59 2.27
C ASP A 174 2.74 -27.81 1.60
N LEU A 175 2.44 -28.10 0.33
CA LEU A 175 1.31 -27.55 -0.38
C LEU A 175 -0.03 -27.83 0.34
N MET A 176 -0.23 -29.08 0.75
CA MET A 176 -1.40 -29.55 1.47
C MET A 176 -1.47 -28.97 2.89
N ALA A 177 -0.37 -28.99 3.64
CA ALA A 177 -0.30 -28.49 5.02
C ALA A 177 -0.61 -26.99 5.11
N ASN A 178 0.00 -26.18 4.26
CA ASN A 178 -0.27 -24.74 4.18
C ASN A 178 -1.72 -24.45 3.74
N THR A 179 -2.26 -25.25 2.81
CA THR A 179 -3.67 -25.11 2.40
C THR A 179 -4.60 -25.44 3.57
N LEU A 180 -4.33 -26.52 4.29
CA LEU A 180 -5.07 -26.93 5.49
C LEU A 180 -5.01 -25.84 6.56
N GLY A 181 -3.83 -25.28 6.84
CA GLY A 181 -3.67 -24.18 7.79
C GLY A 181 -4.51 -22.96 7.41
N GLY A 182 -4.52 -22.58 6.14
CA GLY A 182 -5.43 -21.55 5.63
C GLY A 182 -6.91 -21.86 5.88
N MET A 183 -7.34 -23.10 5.69
CA MET A 183 -8.74 -23.49 5.92
C MET A 183 -9.10 -23.59 7.42
N LEU A 184 -8.18 -24.06 8.27
CA LEU A 184 -8.36 -23.98 9.72
C LEU A 184 -8.42 -22.52 10.18
N GLY A 185 -7.58 -21.67 9.60
CA GLY A 185 -7.62 -20.22 9.78
C GLY A 185 -8.96 -19.61 9.39
N PHE A 186 -9.59 -20.07 8.30
CA PHE A 186 -10.93 -19.64 7.91
C PHE A 186 -11.96 -19.96 9.00
N LEU A 187 -11.95 -21.20 9.52
CA LEU A 187 -12.87 -21.64 10.57
C LEU A 187 -12.65 -20.85 11.87
N LEU A 188 -11.40 -20.64 12.25
CA LEU A 188 -11.04 -19.79 13.39
C LEU A 188 -11.47 -18.35 13.15
N GLY A 189 -11.27 -17.80 11.96
CA GLY A 189 -11.71 -16.46 11.58
C GLY A 189 -13.22 -16.30 11.67
N GLU A 190 -13.97 -17.32 11.25
CA GLU A 190 -15.42 -17.35 11.41
C GLU A 190 -15.83 -17.35 12.88
N TRP A 191 -15.19 -18.18 13.69
CA TRP A 191 -15.43 -18.22 15.13
C TRP A 191 -15.09 -16.90 15.83
N PHE A 192 -13.92 -16.32 15.56
CA PHE A 192 -13.48 -15.03 16.11
C PHE A 192 -14.34 -13.85 15.64
N SER A 193 -14.89 -13.90 14.42
CA SER A 193 -15.76 -12.84 13.92
C SER A 193 -17.03 -12.64 14.75
N ARG A 194 -17.41 -13.62 15.56
CA ARG A 194 -18.53 -13.54 16.52
C ARG A 194 -18.20 -12.64 17.72
N PHE A 195 -16.92 -12.52 18.07
CA PHE A 195 -16.44 -11.76 19.23
C PHE A 195 -15.82 -10.41 18.85
N LEU A 196 -15.29 -10.30 17.63
CA LEU A 196 -14.64 -9.10 17.15
C LEU A 196 -15.64 -8.08 16.58
N PRO A 197 -15.37 -6.76 16.69
CA PRO A 197 -16.21 -5.73 16.10
C PRO A 197 -16.29 -5.89 14.59
N ARG A 198 -17.50 -5.91 14.03
CA ARG A 198 -17.68 -5.96 12.58
C ARG A 198 -17.06 -4.71 11.94
N LEU A 199 -16.15 -4.91 10.98
CA LEU A 199 -15.48 -3.81 10.26
C LEU A 199 -16.44 -2.86 9.53
N GLU A 200 -17.67 -3.31 9.27
CA GLU A 200 -18.77 -2.52 8.70
C GLU A 200 -19.32 -1.49 9.70
N HIS A 201 -19.34 -1.84 10.98
CA HIS A 201 -19.85 -0.95 12.03
C HIS A 201 -18.85 0.17 12.36
N LEU A 202 -17.60 0.07 11.89
CA LEU A 202 -16.63 1.15 11.96
C LEU A 202 -17.13 2.43 11.26
N ASP A 203 -18.03 2.30 10.28
CA ASP A 203 -18.60 3.44 9.57
C ASP A 203 -19.94 3.93 10.17
N LYS A 204 -20.52 3.23 11.15
CA LYS A 204 -21.90 3.46 11.61
C LYS A 204 -22.13 4.82 12.26
N HIS A 205 -21.09 5.39 12.87
CA HIS A 205 -21.11 6.72 13.52
C HIS A 205 -20.31 7.76 12.73
N LEU A 206 -20.07 7.52 11.44
CA LEU A 206 -19.30 8.42 10.60
C LEU A 206 -20.16 9.61 10.16
N ASP A 207 -20.00 10.75 10.83
CA ASP A 207 -20.52 11.99 10.29
C ASP A 207 -19.66 12.46 9.11
N ILE A 208 -20.16 12.27 7.89
CA ILE A 208 -19.49 12.67 6.66
C ILE A 208 -19.41 14.19 6.47
N THR A 209 -20.31 14.96 7.10
CA THR A 209 -20.37 16.42 6.95
C THR A 209 -19.19 17.11 7.64
N THR A 210 -18.69 16.50 8.72
CA THR A 210 -17.52 16.98 9.46
C THR A 210 -16.19 16.60 8.80
N LYS A 211 -16.20 15.70 7.80
CA LYS A 211 -14.97 15.21 7.17
C LYS A 211 -14.46 16.18 6.11
N ARG A 212 -13.31 16.77 6.41
CA ARG A 212 -12.51 17.53 5.45
C ARG A 212 -11.56 16.61 4.68
N VAL A 213 -11.16 17.05 3.49
CA VAL A 213 -10.10 16.41 2.72
C VAL A 213 -8.80 16.49 3.50
N SER A 214 -8.23 15.33 3.88
CA SER A 214 -6.96 15.30 4.62
C SER A 214 -5.77 15.74 3.75
N TYR A 215 -4.74 16.28 4.39
CA TYR A 215 -3.48 16.61 3.73
C TYR A 215 -2.82 15.39 3.09
N THR A 216 -2.94 14.20 3.69
CA THR A 216 -2.50 12.94 3.07
C THR A 216 -3.19 12.69 1.73
N ARG A 217 -4.52 12.87 1.66
CA ARG A 217 -5.30 12.70 0.43
C ARG A 217 -4.90 13.71 -0.64
N ARG A 218 -4.66 14.95 -0.23
CA ARG A 218 -4.15 16.02 -1.11
C ARG A 218 -2.76 15.70 -1.63
N GLY A 219 -1.88 15.17 -0.77
CA GLY A 219 -0.53 14.74 -1.12
C GLY A 219 -0.53 13.61 -2.16
N VAL A 220 -1.40 12.60 -2.01
CA VAL A 220 -1.55 11.53 -3.01
C VAL A 220 -2.06 12.09 -4.34
N ALA A 221 -3.07 12.97 -4.31
CA ALA A 221 -3.55 13.62 -5.54
C ALA A 221 -2.46 14.44 -6.22
N PHE A 222 -1.70 15.22 -5.45
CA PHE A 222 -0.58 16.02 -5.94
C PHE A 222 0.52 15.15 -6.53
N PHE A 223 0.93 14.07 -5.84
CA PHE A 223 1.95 13.15 -6.35
C PHE A 223 1.59 12.57 -7.72
N VAL A 224 0.35 12.10 -7.87
CA VAL A 224 -0.14 11.56 -9.15
C VAL A 224 -0.26 12.66 -10.20
N ASP A 225 -0.80 13.82 -9.84
CA ASP A 225 -0.89 14.98 -10.74
C ASP A 225 0.50 15.44 -11.21
N SER A 226 1.51 15.40 -10.36
CA SER A 226 2.89 15.77 -10.69
C SER A 226 3.50 14.80 -11.71
N ILE A 227 3.28 13.49 -11.59
CA ILE A 227 3.77 12.51 -12.58
C ILE A 227 3.17 12.80 -13.96
N VAL A 228 1.85 13.02 -14.03
CA VAL A 228 1.16 13.28 -15.30
C VAL A 228 1.57 14.63 -15.89
N TRP A 229 1.66 15.66 -15.05
CA TRP A 229 2.07 17.00 -15.48
C TRP A 229 3.53 17.04 -15.94
N ILE A 230 4.45 16.35 -15.26
CA ILE A 230 5.86 16.23 -15.71
C ILE A 230 5.93 15.55 -17.08
N GLY A 231 5.13 14.51 -17.32
CA GLY A 231 5.02 13.90 -18.65
C GLY A 231 4.55 14.90 -19.72
N LEU A 232 3.52 15.68 -19.43
CA LEU A 232 3.04 16.75 -20.33
C LEU A 232 4.10 17.82 -20.58
N LEU A 233 4.82 18.25 -19.52
CA LEU A 233 5.90 19.22 -19.62
C LEU A 233 7.02 18.70 -20.53
N GLY A 234 7.48 17.46 -20.32
CA GLY A 234 8.53 16.85 -21.14
C GLY A 234 8.12 16.72 -22.62
N ILE A 235 6.85 16.43 -22.90
CA ILE A 235 6.31 16.45 -24.27
C ILE A 235 6.38 17.87 -24.85
N MET A 236 5.90 18.88 -24.12
CA MET A 236 5.94 20.28 -24.59
C MET A 236 7.36 20.81 -24.81
N GLU A 237 8.31 20.43 -23.95
CA GLU A 237 9.73 20.74 -24.12
C GLU A 237 10.31 20.05 -25.36
N SER A 238 10.00 18.77 -25.60
CA SER A 238 10.43 18.06 -26.81
C SER A 238 9.87 18.68 -28.11
N LEU A 239 8.69 19.30 -28.04
CA LEU A 239 8.06 20.05 -29.12
C LEU A 239 8.52 21.51 -29.20
N HIS A 240 9.49 21.93 -28.37
CA HIS A 240 10.05 23.28 -28.33
C HIS A 240 9.01 24.38 -28.09
N VAL A 241 7.96 24.08 -27.32
CA VAL A 241 6.95 25.08 -26.94
C VAL A 241 7.58 26.15 -26.06
N SER A 242 7.48 27.41 -26.48
CA SER A 242 7.95 28.54 -25.66
C SER A 242 7.21 28.61 -24.33
N ALA A 243 7.95 28.85 -23.24
CA ALA A 243 7.41 28.85 -21.88
C ALA A 243 6.63 27.57 -21.50
N ALA A 244 7.14 26.40 -21.93
CA ALA A 244 6.52 25.09 -21.72
C ALA A 244 6.00 24.84 -20.30
N PHE A 245 6.73 25.31 -19.26
CA PHE A 245 6.25 25.24 -17.88
C PHE A 245 4.91 25.98 -17.71
N TRP A 246 4.82 27.27 -18.05
CA TRP A 246 3.60 28.07 -17.82
C TRP A 246 2.43 27.55 -18.65
N VAL A 247 2.72 27.15 -19.90
CA VAL A 247 1.71 26.59 -20.81
C VAL A 247 1.19 25.25 -20.28
N SER A 248 2.07 24.29 -19.95
CA SER A 248 1.68 22.96 -19.45
C SER A 248 0.93 23.05 -18.12
N SER A 249 1.38 23.90 -17.19
CA SER A 249 0.72 24.09 -15.90
C SER A 249 -0.63 24.79 -16.03
N GLY A 250 -0.77 25.76 -16.94
CA GLY A 250 -2.05 26.40 -17.26
C GLY A 250 -3.05 25.41 -17.87
N VAL A 251 -2.61 24.64 -18.86
CA VAL A 251 -3.45 23.61 -19.49
C VAL A 251 -3.87 22.56 -18.45
N TYR A 252 -2.93 22.00 -17.69
CA TYR A 252 -3.20 20.89 -16.79
C TYR A 252 -3.95 21.29 -15.52
N PHE A 253 -3.60 22.41 -14.89
CA PHE A 253 -4.19 22.82 -13.62
C PHE A 253 -5.31 23.85 -13.74
N MET A 254 -5.48 24.55 -14.87
CA MET A 254 -6.57 25.50 -15.03
C MET A 254 -7.65 24.97 -15.98
N ILE A 255 -7.25 24.56 -17.19
CA ILE A 255 -8.21 24.14 -18.23
C ILE A 255 -8.85 22.78 -17.89
N VAL A 256 -8.06 21.75 -17.57
CA VAL A 256 -8.60 20.41 -17.24
C VAL A 256 -9.62 20.44 -16.08
N PRO A 257 -9.35 21.07 -14.92
CA PRO A 257 -10.36 21.15 -13.87
C PRO A 257 -11.53 22.07 -14.21
N TYR A 258 -11.38 23.08 -15.06
CA TYR A 258 -12.53 23.85 -15.54
C TYR A 258 -13.50 22.96 -16.34
N LEU A 259 -12.96 22.15 -17.26
CA LEU A 259 -13.74 21.22 -18.09
C LEU A 259 -14.39 20.10 -17.27
N THR A 260 -13.72 19.63 -16.22
CA THR A 260 -14.17 18.49 -15.40
C THR A 260 -14.83 18.88 -14.07
N ASN A 261 -15.11 20.17 -13.88
CA ASN A 261 -15.69 20.76 -12.66
C ASN A 261 -14.88 20.46 -11.38
N GLY A 262 -13.61 20.85 -11.40
CA GLY A 262 -12.68 20.81 -10.27
C GLY A 262 -11.82 19.56 -10.18
N LYS A 263 -11.83 18.69 -11.20
CA LYS A 263 -11.10 17.41 -11.16
C LYS A 263 -9.81 17.48 -11.97
N THR A 264 -8.80 16.79 -11.48
CA THR A 264 -7.60 16.42 -12.23
C THR A 264 -7.46 14.90 -12.13
N PRO A 265 -6.67 14.23 -12.98
CA PRO A 265 -6.42 12.79 -12.87
C PRO A 265 -6.12 12.31 -11.44
N GLY A 266 -5.20 12.98 -10.72
CA GLY A 266 -4.86 12.64 -9.34
C GLY A 266 -6.02 12.88 -8.37
N LYS A 267 -6.75 14.00 -8.50
CA LYS A 267 -7.93 14.30 -7.66
C LYS A 267 -9.06 13.30 -7.90
N TRP A 268 -9.32 12.95 -9.15
CA TRP A 268 -10.31 11.92 -9.52
C TRP A 268 -9.93 10.55 -8.95
N LEU A 269 -8.65 10.19 -9.00
CA LEU A 269 -8.15 8.92 -8.48
C LEU A 269 -8.44 8.77 -6.99
N VAL A 270 -8.27 9.83 -6.21
CA VAL A 270 -8.59 9.83 -4.77
C VAL A 270 -9.98 10.39 -4.46
N ARG A 271 -10.88 10.55 -5.44
CA ARG A 271 -12.27 11.05 -5.25
C ARG A 271 -12.38 12.38 -4.51
N ILE A 272 -11.62 13.37 -4.94
CA ILE A 272 -11.78 14.77 -4.52
C ILE A 272 -11.95 15.66 -5.74
N HIS A 273 -12.45 16.87 -5.52
CA HIS A 273 -12.46 17.93 -6.52
C HIS A 273 -12.32 19.29 -5.84
N ILE A 274 -12.04 20.32 -6.63
CA ILE A 274 -12.02 21.70 -6.19
C ILE A 274 -13.43 22.27 -6.32
N THR A 275 -13.86 23.02 -5.30
CA THR A 275 -15.06 23.85 -5.33
C THR A 275 -14.72 25.31 -5.12
N GLY A 276 -15.50 26.15 -5.79
CA GLY A 276 -15.49 27.61 -5.60
C GLY A 276 -16.74 28.07 -4.86
N THR A 277 -17.07 29.35 -5.05
CA THR A 277 -18.21 30.03 -4.43
C THR A 277 -19.56 29.66 -5.06
N GLY A 278 -19.56 29.32 -6.36
CA GLY A 278 -20.76 28.93 -7.10
C GLY A 278 -21.03 27.43 -7.15
N LYS A 279 -22.14 27.04 -7.81
CA LYS A 279 -22.50 25.63 -8.08
C LYS A 279 -21.45 24.89 -8.92
N ARG A 280 -20.80 25.62 -9.83
CA ARG A 280 -19.71 25.13 -10.69
C ARG A 280 -18.49 26.01 -10.47
N ILE A 281 -17.31 25.41 -10.51
CA ILE A 281 -16.07 26.17 -10.38
C ILE A 281 -15.85 27.06 -11.62
N SER A 282 -15.52 28.32 -11.39
CA SER A 282 -15.21 29.26 -12.47
C SER A 282 -13.76 29.12 -12.91
N LEU A 283 -13.48 29.46 -14.17
CA LEU A 283 -12.10 29.50 -14.68
C LEU A 283 -11.28 30.56 -13.91
N TRP A 284 -11.90 31.66 -13.48
CA TRP A 284 -11.22 32.73 -12.76
C TRP A 284 -10.76 32.32 -11.36
N GLU A 285 -11.57 31.55 -10.63
CA GLU A 285 -11.17 30.95 -9.35
C GLU A 285 -9.97 30.01 -9.52
N LEU A 286 -9.95 29.22 -10.60
CA LEU A 286 -8.84 28.33 -10.94
C LEU A 286 -7.57 29.10 -11.32
N ILE A 287 -7.69 30.15 -12.13
CA ILE A 287 -6.57 31.03 -12.49
C ILE A 287 -5.98 31.64 -11.22
N LYS A 288 -6.80 32.29 -10.36
CA LYS A 288 -6.30 32.86 -9.09
C LYS A 288 -5.55 31.83 -8.25
N ARG A 289 -6.18 30.67 -8.02
CA ARG A 289 -5.62 29.59 -7.21
C ARG A 289 -4.28 29.09 -7.76
N TYR A 290 -4.23 28.79 -9.05
CA TYR A 290 -3.09 28.11 -9.66
C TYR A 290 -2.02 29.05 -10.18
N SER A 291 -2.32 30.32 -10.48
CA SER A 291 -1.29 31.33 -10.69
C SER A 291 -0.52 31.61 -9.40
N LEU A 292 -1.18 31.67 -8.24
CA LEU A 292 -0.49 31.80 -6.94
C LEU A 292 0.44 30.62 -6.64
N LEU A 293 0.01 29.40 -6.95
CA LEU A 293 0.78 28.19 -6.65
C LEU A 293 1.84 27.87 -7.72
N TYR A 294 1.44 27.74 -8.99
CA TYR A 294 2.31 27.28 -10.07
C TYR A 294 3.09 28.39 -10.76
N TRP A 295 2.46 29.53 -11.06
CA TRP A 295 3.16 30.59 -11.79
C TRP A 295 3.98 31.49 -10.87
N LEU A 296 3.49 31.77 -9.66
CA LEU A 296 4.22 32.54 -8.67
C LEU A 296 5.17 31.65 -7.85
N TYR A 297 4.67 30.79 -6.96
CA TYR A 297 5.56 30.05 -6.06
C TYR A 297 6.45 29.03 -6.77
N PHE A 298 5.90 28.07 -7.52
CA PHE A 298 6.73 27.12 -8.27
C PHE A 298 7.45 27.80 -9.44
N GLY A 299 6.86 28.84 -10.03
CA GLY A 299 7.48 29.52 -11.15
C GLY A 299 8.70 30.35 -10.76
N LEU A 300 8.65 31.04 -9.61
CA LEU A 300 9.82 31.66 -9.02
C LEU A 300 10.90 30.62 -8.71
N ASN A 301 10.55 29.46 -8.15
CA ASN A 301 11.52 28.37 -7.95
C ASN A 301 12.14 27.89 -9.27
N TYR A 302 11.33 27.74 -10.31
CA TYR A 302 11.79 27.27 -11.62
C TYR A 302 12.74 28.27 -12.29
N VAL A 303 12.42 29.56 -12.26
CA VAL A 303 13.26 30.62 -12.87
C VAL A 303 14.51 30.87 -12.02
N LEU A 304 14.34 31.08 -10.71
CA LEU A 304 15.44 31.42 -9.81
C LEU A 304 16.36 30.24 -9.53
N GLY A 305 15.87 29.00 -9.61
CA GLY A 305 16.66 27.78 -9.47
C GLY A 305 17.17 27.19 -10.79
N GLY A 306 16.80 27.79 -11.92
CA GLY A 306 17.09 27.25 -13.25
C GLY A 306 18.53 27.51 -13.71
N PRO A 307 19.16 26.57 -14.46
CA PRO A 307 20.56 26.67 -14.84
C PRO A 307 20.89 27.89 -15.71
N VAL A 308 19.91 28.37 -16.48
CA VAL A 308 20.06 29.55 -17.35
C VAL A 308 20.40 30.80 -16.54
N LEU A 309 19.65 31.10 -15.48
CA LEU A 309 19.93 32.26 -14.63
C LEU A 309 21.26 32.08 -13.89
N TRP A 310 21.50 30.88 -13.35
CA TRP A 310 22.70 30.58 -12.58
C TRP A 310 24.00 30.70 -13.39
N SER A 311 23.94 30.48 -14.70
CA SER A 311 25.09 30.67 -15.60
C SER A 311 25.43 32.15 -15.88
N GLN A 312 24.52 33.08 -15.58
CA GLN A 312 24.64 34.50 -15.95
C GLN A 312 24.87 35.42 -14.75
N VAL A 313 24.68 34.94 -13.52
CA VAL A 313 24.79 35.74 -12.30
C VAL A 313 26.14 35.58 -11.61
N SER A 314 26.60 36.63 -10.93
CA SER A 314 27.82 36.56 -10.12
C SER A 314 27.63 35.66 -8.89
N PRO A 315 28.72 35.11 -8.31
CA PRO A 315 28.63 34.29 -7.10
C PRO A 315 27.92 34.97 -5.92
N TRP A 316 28.07 36.29 -5.77
CA TRP A 316 27.38 37.03 -4.70
C TRP A 316 25.87 37.11 -4.95
N VAL A 317 25.46 37.28 -6.20
CA VAL A 317 24.04 37.29 -6.58
C VAL A 317 23.43 35.90 -6.43
N SER A 318 24.16 34.82 -6.75
CA SER A 318 23.65 33.46 -6.56
C SER A 318 23.45 33.09 -5.08
N VAL A 319 24.32 33.59 -4.18
CA VAL A 319 24.11 33.47 -2.72
C VAL A 319 22.82 34.18 -2.29
N LEU A 320 22.58 35.41 -2.78
CA LEU A 320 21.35 36.16 -2.47
C LEU A 320 20.09 35.44 -2.99
N ILE A 321 20.14 34.92 -4.22
CA ILE A 321 19.05 34.11 -4.80
C ILE A 321 18.81 32.86 -3.94
N SER A 322 19.87 32.19 -3.50
CA SER A 322 19.77 30.99 -2.66
C SER A 322 19.14 31.30 -1.30
N LEU A 323 19.51 32.41 -0.66
CA LEU A 323 18.92 32.86 0.59
C LEU A 323 17.44 33.21 0.42
N LEU A 324 17.08 33.89 -0.68
CA LEU A 324 15.68 34.18 -1.01
C LEU A 324 14.87 32.90 -1.20
N LEU A 325 15.38 31.95 -1.97
CA LEU A 325 14.74 30.64 -2.16
C LEU A 325 14.61 29.87 -0.84
N LEU A 326 15.63 29.90 0.01
CA LEU A 326 15.60 29.26 1.33
C LEU A 326 14.50 29.86 2.21
N VAL A 327 14.42 31.19 2.29
CA VAL A 327 13.39 31.89 3.08
C VAL A 327 11.98 31.59 2.54
N MET A 328 11.79 31.68 1.22
CA MET A 328 10.50 31.42 0.57
C MET A 328 10.05 29.97 0.76
N ASN A 329 10.93 29.00 0.55
CA ASN A 329 10.63 27.57 0.72
C ASN A 329 10.46 27.20 2.20
N GLY A 330 11.26 27.79 3.09
CA GLY A 330 11.11 27.65 4.53
C GLY A 330 9.75 28.17 5.00
N TRP A 331 9.35 29.37 4.57
CA TRP A 331 8.03 29.93 4.87
C TRP A 331 6.90 29.01 4.38
N PHE A 332 6.96 28.54 3.13
CA PHE A 332 5.93 27.65 2.59
C PHE A 332 5.90 26.31 3.34
N PHE A 333 7.06 25.75 3.69
CA PHE A 333 7.17 24.52 4.49
C PHE A 333 6.52 24.69 5.87
N PHE A 334 6.89 25.74 6.62
CA PHE A 334 6.29 26.00 7.94
C PHE A 334 4.78 26.26 7.82
N HIS A 335 4.35 27.01 6.81
CA HIS A 335 2.92 27.21 6.54
C HIS A 335 2.20 25.88 6.28
N LEU A 336 2.75 25.01 5.43
CA LEU A 336 2.21 23.68 5.16
C LEU A 336 2.13 22.83 6.43
N VAL A 337 3.18 22.77 7.23
CA VAL A 337 3.24 22.00 8.48
C VAL A 337 2.21 22.51 9.49
N ILE A 338 2.16 23.83 9.73
CA ILE A 338 1.18 24.43 10.64
C ILE A 338 -0.25 24.11 10.18
N ARG A 339 -0.54 24.25 8.89
CA ARG A 339 -1.87 24.00 8.34
C ARG A 339 -2.23 22.52 8.31
N LEU A 340 -1.25 21.62 8.19
CA LEU A 340 -1.44 20.18 8.33
C LEU A 340 -1.94 19.80 9.73
N PHE A 341 -1.35 20.36 10.79
CA PHE A 341 -1.78 20.13 12.17
C PHE A 341 -3.07 20.87 12.53
N LYS A 342 -3.21 22.14 12.12
CA LYS A 342 -4.42 22.96 12.37
C LYS A 342 -5.59 22.63 11.45
N LYS A 343 -5.42 21.75 10.44
CA LYS A 343 -6.43 21.39 9.44
C LYS A 343 -7.06 22.59 8.72
N GLY A 344 -6.26 23.64 8.52
CA GLY A 344 -6.68 24.87 7.83
C GLY A 344 -6.38 24.83 6.33
N PRO A 345 -6.94 25.76 5.55
CA PRO A 345 -6.61 25.94 4.12
C PRO A 345 -5.17 26.47 3.93
N LEU A 346 -4.61 26.25 2.74
CA LEU A 346 -3.32 26.84 2.34
C LEU A 346 -3.50 28.26 1.80
N PHE A 347 -2.40 29.03 1.67
CA PHE A 347 -2.47 30.47 1.38
C PHE A 347 -3.18 30.75 0.04
N TYR A 348 -2.89 29.93 -0.97
CA TYR A 348 -3.50 30.04 -2.29
C TYR A 348 -4.98 29.62 -2.31
N GLU A 349 -5.44 28.88 -1.30
CA GLU A 349 -6.84 28.50 -1.13
C GLU A 349 -7.63 29.61 -0.44
N GLU A 350 -7.03 30.21 0.60
CA GLU A 350 -7.58 31.38 1.30
C GLU A 350 -7.77 32.55 0.34
N LEU A 351 -6.74 32.90 -0.43
CA LEU A 351 -6.76 34.04 -1.36
C LEU A 351 -7.66 33.83 -2.58
N SER A 352 -7.93 32.58 -2.97
CA SER A 352 -8.81 32.28 -4.11
C SER A 352 -10.22 31.91 -3.70
N HIS A 353 -10.52 31.81 -2.40
CA HIS A 353 -11.79 31.31 -1.86
C HIS A 353 -12.19 29.93 -2.44
N THR A 354 -11.20 29.07 -2.69
CA THR A 354 -11.44 27.71 -3.20
C THR A 354 -11.09 26.66 -2.16
N SER A 355 -11.78 25.52 -2.21
CA SER A 355 -11.56 24.42 -1.26
C SER A 355 -11.57 23.06 -1.94
N HIS A 356 -11.07 22.04 -1.25
CA HIS A 356 -11.20 20.65 -1.71
C HIS A 356 -12.40 19.99 -1.04
N GLN A 357 -13.24 19.33 -1.82
CA GLN A 357 -14.37 18.54 -1.34
C GLN A 357 -14.24 17.06 -1.70
N ILE A 358 -14.81 16.21 -0.84
CA ILE A 358 -14.82 14.75 -0.99
C ILE A 358 -16.00 14.35 -1.88
N ILE A 359 -15.73 13.50 -2.87
CA ILE A 359 -16.78 12.81 -3.61
C ILE A 359 -17.07 11.49 -2.90
N TRP A 360 -18.19 11.44 -2.19
CA TRP A 360 -18.57 10.25 -1.43
C TRP A 360 -19.02 9.09 -2.36
N PRO A 361 -18.68 7.83 -2.02
CA PRO A 361 -19.27 6.67 -2.68
C PRO A 361 -20.81 6.67 -2.54
N LYS A 362 -21.52 6.13 -3.55
CA LYS A 362 -22.99 6.09 -3.60
C LYS A 362 -23.68 5.49 -2.37
N HIS A 363 -22.99 4.64 -1.61
CA HIS A 363 -23.53 4.02 -0.39
C HIS A 363 -23.59 4.95 0.83
N TYR A 364 -23.01 6.16 0.74
CA TYR A 364 -23.14 7.19 1.77
C TYR A 364 -24.15 8.23 1.29
N HIS A 365 -25.36 8.18 1.83
CA HIS A 365 -26.30 9.28 1.74
C HIS A 365 -26.01 10.26 2.88
N PRO A 366 -25.94 11.59 2.63
CA PRO A 366 -26.07 12.53 3.71
C PRO A 366 -27.39 12.26 4.44
N PRO A 367 -27.47 12.43 5.77
CA PRO A 367 -28.75 12.45 6.44
C PRO A 367 -29.63 13.44 5.69
N GLN A 368 -30.78 12.98 5.19
CA GLN A 368 -31.76 13.88 4.60
C GLN A 368 -32.06 14.91 5.67
N SER A 369 -31.75 16.17 5.40
CA SER A 369 -32.30 17.25 6.19
C SER A 369 -33.80 17.16 5.98
N ASP A 370 -34.54 16.75 7.00
CA ASP A 370 -35.99 16.98 7.08
C ASP A 370 -36.19 18.49 7.09
N THR A 371 -36.14 19.11 5.91
CA THR A 371 -36.79 20.40 5.67
C THR A 371 -38.25 20.06 5.49
N ALA A 372 -38.97 20.01 6.63
CA ALA A 372 -40.40 20.23 6.61
C ALA A 372 -40.63 21.58 5.93
N ASP A 373 -41.27 21.55 4.75
CA ASP A 373 -41.87 22.73 4.17
C ASP A 373 -42.93 23.25 5.17
N PRO A 374 -42.87 24.51 5.61
CA PRO A 374 -44.03 25.13 6.22
C PRO A 374 -44.99 25.50 5.10
N GLU A 375 -46.14 24.81 5.05
CA GLU A 375 -47.35 25.25 4.33
C GLU A 375 -47.85 26.61 4.86
#